data_AF-A0A0C2REC9-F1
#
_entry.id   AF-A0A0C2REC9-F1
#
_cell.length_a   1.000
_cell.length_b   1.000
_cell.length_c   1.000
_cell.angle_alpha   90.00
_cell.angle_beta   90.00
_cell.angle_gamma   90.00
#
_symmetry.space_group_name_H-M   'P 1'
#
loop_
_entity.id
_entity.type
_entity.pdbx_description
1 polymer ?
#
loop_
_entity_poly.entity_id
_entity_poly.type
_entity_poly.pdbx_seq_one_letter_code
_entity_poly.pdbx_strand_id
1 'polypeptide(L)'
;MIFKAIITYPDNETQIPSSYQYTYTLMGNVIVDTFDNVNPDEVNESLGLTESEPTESTESTETDEEGDVSSVDANGNGQVTIQEAKDAGFTMPIMSDHWLYQYMDDRDGDGMVGE
;
A
#
# COMPACT_ATOMS: atom_id res chain seq x y z
N MET A 1 31.04 14.46 -29.29
CA MET A 1 30.11 14.28 -28.16
C MET A 1 30.88 14.57 -26.89
N ILE A 2 30.46 15.56 -26.11
CA ILE A 2 31.08 15.90 -24.82
C ILE A 2 30.02 15.61 -23.76
N PHE A 3 30.42 14.93 -22.69
CA PHE A 3 29.61 14.72 -21.49
C PHE A 3 30.43 15.21 -20.30
N LYS A 4 29.81 16.01 -19.43
CA LYS A 4 30.41 16.49 -18.18
C LYS A 4 29.40 16.29 -17.06
N ALA A 5 29.85 15.69 -15.96
CA ALA A 5 29.11 15.61 -14.71
C ALA A 5 29.82 16.47 -13.65
N ILE A 6 29.04 17.23 -12.89
CA ILE A 6 29.51 17.98 -11.72
C ILE A 6 28.68 17.51 -10.53
N ILE A 7 29.36 17.14 -9.45
CA ILE A 7 28.74 16.71 -8.20
C ILE A 7 29.12 17.74 -7.14
N THR A 8 28.13 18.38 -6.55
CA THR A 8 28.30 19.38 -5.50
C THR A 8 28.14 18.72 -4.13
N TYR A 9 28.98 19.11 -3.18
CA TYR A 9 28.91 18.64 -1.79
C TYR A 9 28.71 19.84 -0.86
N PRO A 10 27.85 19.74 0.17
CA PRO A 10 27.68 20.79 1.18
C PRO A 10 28.85 20.83 2.17
N ASP A 11 29.45 19.67 2.45
CA ASP A 11 30.60 19.50 3.34
C ASP A 11 31.53 18.38 2.85
N ASN A 12 32.73 18.28 3.44
CA ASN A 12 33.72 17.24 3.13
C ASN A 12 33.76 16.11 4.18
N GLU A 13 32.86 16.12 5.16
CA GLU A 13 32.86 15.16 6.27
C GLU A 13 32.00 13.95 5.95
N THR A 14 30.75 14.20 5.56
CA THR A 14 29.76 13.15 5.26
C THR A 14 29.93 12.60 3.86
N GLN A 15 30.54 13.39 2.96
CA GLN A 15 30.64 13.10 1.53
C GLN A 15 29.28 12.78 0.89
N ILE A 16 28.20 13.33 1.45
CA ILE A 16 26.85 13.23 0.87
C ILE A 16 26.69 14.36 -0.15
N PRO A 17 26.46 14.08 -1.44
CA PRO A 17 26.24 15.13 -2.43
C PRO A 17 24.98 15.95 -2.13
N SER A 18 25.03 17.25 -2.42
CA SER A 18 23.85 18.14 -2.36
C SER A 18 23.17 18.28 -3.72
N SER A 19 23.91 18.25 -4.83
CA SER A 19 23.33 18.35 -6.17
C SER A 19 24.21 17.77 -7.27
N TYR A 20 23.58 17.47 -8.40
CA TYR A 20 24.18 16.89 -9.60
C TYR A 20 23.84 17.77 -10.80
N GLN A 21 24.84 18.02 -11.65
CA GLN A 21 24.64 18.69 -12.94
C GLN A 21 25.26 17.86 -14.05
N TYR A 22 24.46 17.55 -15.07
CA TYR A 22 24.90 16.90 -16.29
C TYR A 22 24.85 17.88 -17.46
N THR A 23 25.91 17.89 -18.25
CA THR A 23 25.99 18.72 -19.46
C THR A 23 26.42 17.86 -20.63
N TYR A 24 25.64 17.84 -21.70
CA TYR A 24 25.91 17.02 -22.88
C TYR A 24 25.48 17.69 -24.18
N THR A 25 26.06 17.25 -25.29
CA THR A 25 25.71 17.74 -26.63
C THR A 25 24.91 16.70 -27.40
N LEU A 26 23.67 17.04 -27.76
CA LEU A 26 22.79 16.21 -28.59
C LEU A 26 22.43 16.97 -29.87
N MET A 27 22.76 16.39 -31.03
CA MET A 27 22.51 17.00 -32.35
C MET A 27 23.04 18.45 -32.49
N GLY A 28 24.16 18.77 -31.83
CA GLY A 28 24.75 20.11 -31.83
C GLY A 28 24.17 21.06 -30.78
N ASN A 29 23.11 20.69 -30.06
CA ASN A 29 22.54 21.45 -28.96
C ASN A 29 23.17 21.02 -27.63
N VAL A 30 23.48 21.99 -26.77
CA VAL A 30 23.97 21.73 -25.41
C VAL A 30 22.77 21.64 -24.47
N ILE A 31 22.64 20.52 -23.78
CA ILE A 31 21.62 20.25 -22.77
C ILE A 31 22.29 20.29 -21.39
N VAL A 32 21.64 20.93 -20.44
CA VAL A 32 22.08 21.04 -19.05
C VAL A 32 20.94 20.58 -18.15
N ASP A 33 21.14 19.46 -17.46
CA ASP A 33 20.18 18.90 -16.51
C ASP A 33 20.74 19.05 -15.09
N THR A 34 19.91 19.50 -14.15
CA THR A 34 20.28 19.72 -12.74
C THR A 34 19.32 18.98 -11.82
N PHE A 35 19.86 18.26 -10.83
CA PHE A 35 19.10 17.47 -9.86
C PHE A 35 19.61 17.76 -8.44
N ASP A 36 18.71 18.07 -7.52
CA ASP A 36 19.05 18.27 -6.11
C ASP A 36 18.83 16.98 -5.31
N ASN A 37 19.73 16.69 -4.36
CA ASN A 37 19.61 15.55 -3.46
C ASN A 37 18.75 15.91 -2.24
N VAL A 38 17.46 16.05 -2.49
CA VAL A 38 16.44 16.44 -1.48
C VAL A 38 15.70 15.23 -0.96
N ASN A 39 14.98 15.42 0.15
CA ASN A 39 14.17 14.36 0.74
C ASN A 39 13.01 13.98 -0.20
N PRO A 40 12.86 12.71 -0.62
CA PRO A 40 11.75 12.26 -1.47
C PRO A 40 10.38 12.55 -0.86
N ASP A 41 10.25 12.50 0.47
CA ASP A 41 8.96 12.75 1.14
C ASP A 41 8.54 14.22 0.91
N GLU A 42 9.43 15.18 1.17
CA GLU A 42 9.13 16.61 1.02
C GLU A 42 8.77 17.01 -0.42
N VAL A 43 9.45 16.43 -1.42
CA VAL A 43 9.15 16.70 -2.83
C VAL A 43 7.87 16.01 -3.27
N ASN A 44 7.63 14.78 -2.85
CA ASN A 44 6.41 14.06 -3.20
C ASN A 44 5.19 14.74 -2.56
N GLU A 45 5.32 15.20 -1.31
CA GLU A 45 4.29 15.99 -0.61
C GLU A 45 3.97 17.27 -1.39
N SER A 46 5.00 18.01 -1.80
CA SER A 46 4.84 19.25 -2.58
C SER A 46 4.22 19.03 -3.96
N LEU A 47 4.40 17.84 -4.53
CA LEU A 47 3.83 17.43 -5.82
C LEU A 47 2.45 16.75 -5.67
N GLY A 48 1.97 16.50 -4.45
CA GLY A 48 0.76 15.73 -4.19
C GLY A 48 0.85 14.28 -4.66
N LEU A 49 2.06 13.73 -4.67
CA LEU A 49 2.36 12.32 -5.00
C LEU A 49 2.45 11.45 -3.75
N THR A 50 2.41 12.04 -2.57
CA THR A 50 2.21 11.25 -1.36
C THR A 50 0.78 10.77 -1.31
N GLU A 51 0.64 9.47 -1.02
CA GLU A 51 -0.64 8.92 -0.66
C GLU A 51 -1.07 9.69 0.58
N SER A 52 -2.13 10.47 0.43
CA SER A 52 -2.85 10.95 1.61
C SER A 52 -3.18 9.67 2.38
N GLU A 53 -2.72 9.57 3.63
CA GLU A 53 -3.23 8.57 4.58
C GLU A 53 -4.70 8.35 4.25
N PRO A 54 -5.14 7.11 3.97
CA PRO A 54 -6.46 6.89 3.40
C PRO A 54 -7.47 7.61 4.28
N THR A 55 -7.98 8.74 3.80
CA THR A 55 -9.07 9.44 4.47
C THR A 55 -10.20 8.45 4.37
N GLU A 56 -10.56 7.84 5.51
CA GLU A 56 -11.67 6.90 5.71
C GLU A 56 -12.71 7.05 4.60
N SER A 57 -12.46 6.33 3.53
CA SER A 57 -13.41 6.12 2.46
C SER A 57 -13.84 4.71 2.72
N THR A 58 -14.88 4.63 3.56
CA THR A 58 -15.81 3.52 3.74
C THR A 58 -15.61 2.36 2.76
N GLU A 59 -15.55 1.14 3.33
CA GLU A 59 -15.54 -0.18 2.68
C GLU A 59 -14.10 -0.68 2.46
N SER A 60 -13.53 -1.59 3.24
CA SER A 60 -14.06 -2.66 4.09
C SER A 60 -13.20 -2.79 5.35
N THR A 61 -13.86 -2.80 6.50
CA THR A 61 -13.25 -3.07 7.80
C THR A 61 -12.83 -4.54 7.86
N GLU A 62 -11.66 -4.86 7.31
CA GLU A 62 -10.91 -6.03 7.75
C GLU A 62 -10.21 -5.65 9.04
N THR A 63 -11.00 -5.61 10.11
CA THR A 63 -10.45 -5.73 11.46
C THR A 63 -9.74 -7.06 11.53
N ASP A 64 -8.43 -7.00 11.69
CA ASP A 64 -7.58 -8.04 12.28
C ASP A 64 -8.05 -8.37 13.72
N GLU A 65 -9.32 -8.79 13.88
CA GLU A 65 -9.81 -9.46 15.07
C GLU A 65 -9.47 -10.94 14.91
N GLU A 66 -8.19 -11.27 15.13
CA GLU A 66 -7.80 -12.64 15.40
C GLU A 66 -8.58 -13.17 16.62
N GLY A 67 -9.65 -13.92 16.35
CA GLY A 67 -9.97 -15.09 17.14
C GLY A 67 -11.12 -15.02 18.14
N ASP A 68 -12.14 -14.19 17.93
CA ASP A 68 -13.40 -14.34 18.67
C ASP A 68 -14.64 -14.43 17.78
N VAL A 69 -15.03 -15.66 17.43
CA VAL A 69 -16.29 -15.94 16.74
C VAL A 69 -17.51 -15.71 17.62
N SER A 70 -17.38 -15.47 18.92
CA SER A 70 -18.53 -15.34 19.84
C SER A 70 -19.47 -14.19 19.49
N SER A 71 -18.99 -13.17 18.75
CA SER A 71 -19.81 -12.06 18.27
C SER A 71 -20.68 -12.44 17.06
N VAL A 72 -20.29 -13.49 16.33
CA VAL A 72 -20.91 -13.91 15.07
C VAL A 72 -21.67 -15.24 15.23
N ASP A 73 -21.11 -16.19 15.98
CA ASP A 73 -21.71 -17.47 16.32
C ASP A 73 -22.80 -17.30 17.40
N ALA A 74 -23.99 -16.90 16.95
CA ALA A 74 -25.15 -16.67 17.81
C ALA A 74 -25.66 -17.95 18.48
N ASN A 75 -25.36 -19.11 17.91
CA ASN A 75 -25.84 -20.41 18.38
C ASN A 75 -24.82 -21.15 19.27
N GLY A 76 -23.56 -20.70 19.30
CA GLY A 76 -22.50 -21.17 20.18
C GLY A 76 -21.96 -22.56 19.84
N ASN A 77 -22.10 -23.01 18.59
CA ASN A 77 -21.63 -24.33 18.14
C ASN A 77 -20.18 -24.31 17.61
N GLY A 78 -19.53 -23.15 17.55
CA GLY A 78 -18.19 -22.95 17.03
C GLY A 78 -18.09 -22.96 15.50
N GLN A 79 -19.22 -22.93 14.79
CA GLN A 79 -19.31 -22.82 13.33
C GLN A 79 -20.22 -21.68 12.93
N VAL A 80 -19.73 -20.81 12.06
CA VAL A 80 -20.47 -19.65 11.58
C VAL A 80 -21.14 -19.98 10.26
N THR A 81 -22.46 -19.78 10.20
CA THR A 81 -23.23 -19.92 8.97
C THR A 81 -23.23 -18.63 8.15
N ILE A 82 -23.53 -18.74 6.85
CA ILE A 82 -23.71 -17.59 5.95
C ILE A 82 -24.75 -16.60 6.50
N GLN A 83 -25.79 -17.10 7.18
CA GLN A 83 -26.82 -16.24 7.77
C GLN A 83 -26.26 -15.42 8.95
N GLU A 84 -25.49 -16.06 9.83
CA GLU A 84 -24.85 -15.41 10.98
C GLU A 84 -23.84 -14.35 10.53
N ALA A 85 -23.03 -14.65 9.51
CA ALA A 85 -22.12 -13.67 8.91
C ALA A 85 -22.88 -12.49 8.27
N LYS A 86 -23.99 -12.73 7.56
CA LYS A 86 -24.84 -11.65 7.02
C LYS A 86 -25.48 -10.80 8.11
N ASP A 87 -25.97 -11.44 9.18
CA ASP A 87 -26.59 -10.76 10.31
C ASP A 87 -25.58 -9.93 11.11
N ALA A 88 -24.32 -10.37 11.15
CA ALA A 88 -23.19 -9.61 11.70
C ALA A 88 -22.69 -8.50 10.75
N GLY A 89 -23.23 -8.40 9.53
CA GLY A 89 -22.92 -7.33 8.59
C GLY A 89 -21.73 -7.59 7.65
N PHE A 90 -21.28 -8.85 7.55
CA PHE A 90 -20.21 -9.21 6.61
C PHE A 90 -20.74 -9.30 5.16
N THR A 91 -19.89 -8.90 4.22
CA THR A 91 -20.16 -8.97 2.78
C THR A 91 -19.82 -10.35 2.24
N MET A 92 -20.68 -10.90 1.39
CA MET A 92 -20.46 -12.19 0.72
C MET A 92 -19.91 -11.98 -0.71
N PRO A 93 -19.11 -12.91 -1.25
CA PRO A 93 -18.63 -14.15 -0.61
C PRO A 93 -17.46 -13.90 0.38
N ILE A 94 -17.43 -14.67 1.46
CA ILE A 94 -16.28 -14.70 2.40
C ILE A 94 -15.19 -15.56 1.77
N MET A 95 -14.04 -14.92 1.51
CA MET A 95 -12.88 -15.53 0.86
C MET A 95 -11.98 -16.27 1.87
N SER A 96 -11.14 -17.18 1.37
CA SER A 96 -10.16 -17.94 2.17
C SER A 96 -9.09 -17.12 2.90
N ASP A 97 -8.94 -15.84 2.57
CA ASP A 97 -8.06 -14.88 3.25
C ASP A 97 -8.73 -14.25 4.50
N HIS A 98 -10.04 -14.37 4.66
CA HIS A 98 -10.77 -13.81 5.79
C HIS A 98 -10.70 -14.73 7.03
N TRP A 99 -10.47 -14.15 8.22
CA TRP A 99 -10.33 -14.92 9.48
C TRP A 99 -11.55 -15.79 9.82
N LEU A 100 -12.75 -15.35 9.44
CA LEU A 100 -14.01 -16.05 9.66
C LEU A 100 -14.10 -17.34 8.83
N TYR A 101 -13.39 -17.42 7.71
CA TYR A 101 -13.48 -18.52 6.74
C TYR A 101 -13.23 -19.90 7.38
N GLN A 102 -12.26 -20.00 8.30
CA GLN A 102 -11.93 -21.26 8.98
C GLN A 102 -13.06 -21.82 9.85
N TYR A 103 -14.04 -20.98 10.20
CA TYR A 103 -15.21 -21.33 11.01
C TYR A 103 -16.47 -21.52 10.17
N MET A 104 -16.39 -21.29 8.85
CA MET A 104 -17.52 -21.41 7.94
C MET A 104 -17.46 -22.72 7.15
N ASP A 105 -18.63 -23.20 6.71
CA ASP A 105 -18.75 -24.41 5.89
C ASP A 105 -18.61 -24.07 4.40
N ASP A 106 -17.42 -24.33 3.84
CA ASP A 106 -17.17 -24.35 2.41
C ASP A 106 -17.56 -25.73 1.84
N ARG A 107 -18.69 -25.78 1.13
CA ARG A 107 -19.31 -27.02 0.68
C ARG A 107 -18.73 -27.54 -0.64
N ASP A 108 -18.22 -26.65 -1.48
CA ASP A 108 -17.70 -26.93 -2.82
C ASP A 108 -16.17 -26.82 -2.92
N GLY A 109 -15.50 -26.34 -1.86
CA GLY A 109 -14.05 -26.40 -1.72
C GLY A 109 -13.33 -25.40 -2.62
N ASP A 110 -14.02 -24.33 -3.03
CA ASP A 110 -13.52 -23.36 -4.01
C ASP A 110 -12.78 -22.17 -3.37
N GLY A 111 -12.78 -22.08 -2.04
CA GLY A 111 -12.17 -20.98 -1.32
C GLY A 111 -13.12 -19.82 -1.02
N MET A 112 -14.43 -19.97 -1.26
CA MET A 112 -15.45 -18.94 -1.13
C MET A 112 -16.66 -19.46 -0.36
N VAL A 113 -17.17 -18.71 0.62
CA VAL A 113 -18.40 -19.07 1.34
C VAL A 113 -19.49 -18.02 1.12
N GLY A 114 -20.67 -18.46 0.67
CA GLY A 114 -21.87 -17.63 0.60
C GLY A 114 -22.24 -17.05 -0.76
N GLU A 115 -21.90 -17.76 -1.85
CA GLU A 115 -22.42 -17.51 -3.21
C GLU A 115 -23.96 -17.60 -3.30
#